data_AF-A0A0Q1CBT6-F1
#
_entry.id   AF-A0A0Q1CBT6-F1
#
_cell.length_a   1.000
_cell.length_b   1.000
_cell.length_c   1.000
_cell.angle_alpha   90.00
_cell.angle_beta   90.00
_cell.angle_gamma   90.00
#
_symmetry.space_group_name_H-M   'P 1'
#
loop_
_entity.id
_entity.type
_entity.pdbx_description
1 polymer ?
#
loop_
_entity_poly.entity_id
_entity_poly.type
_entity_poly.pdbx_seq_one_letter_code
_entity_poly.pdbx_strand_id
1 'polypeptide(L)'
;MQPESRGDAAAYDAVLTDLVDVLDGEPGFGRESARRLLQDRIAHHLGPGHRLHLVEHDVRYQWFAALVYRLGEESGGLAALGRAVNDLQPDSRVAAVVARLVAAADEGVGERWAEDHGAAMPRVTASPPADPPSGRAAAEVDGPPQPLRPVEIRELASAFGQGGGARRFLVDAGVPAERIPPSDIDAATFWAEVSALLGHGLLRDGRRRVLAAAAFRFPANDVFAAGRPR
;
A
#
# COMPACT_ATOMS: atom_id res chain seq x y z
N MET A 1 -27.37 1.31 -12.99
CA MET A 1 -26.12 1.07 -13.73
C MET A 1 -25.07 1.94 -13.06
N GLN A 2 -24.28 1.37 -12.15
CA GLN A 2 -23.20 2.08 -11.44
C GLN A 2 -21.95 1.18 -11.43
N PRO A 3 -21.02 1.40 -12.36
CA PRO A 3 -19.68 0.82 -12.32
C PRO A 3 -18.61 1.79 -11.76
N GLU A 4 -18.94 3.04 -11.47
CA GLU A 4 -17.96 4.10 -11.18
C GLU A 4 -17.42 4.04 -9.73
N SER A 5 -18.28 3.79 -8.74
CA SER A 5 -17.88 3.81 -7.31
C SER A 5 -16.82 2.80 -6.88
N ARG A 6 -16.55 1.75 -7.69
CA ARG A 6 -15.49 0.77 -7.40
C ARG A 6 -14.12 1.24 -7.89
N GLY A 7 -14.07 2.03 -8.96
CA GLY A 7 -12.84 2.59 -9.51
C GLY A 7 -12.26 3.64 -8.57
N ASP A 8 -13.11 4.53 -8.07
CA ASP A 8 -12.68 5.63 -7.18
C ASP A 8 -12.20 5.13 -5.81
N ALA A 9 -12.85 4.11 -5.24
CA ALA A 9 -12.40 3.53 -3.98
C ALA A 9 -11.01 2.89 -4.09
N ALA A 10 -10.73 2.22 -5.21
CA ALA A 10 -9.42 1.63 -5.47
C ALA A 10 -8.36 2.70 -5.76
N ALA A 11 -8.72 3.77 -6.48
CA ALA A 11 -7.84 4.90 -6.73
C ALA A 11 -7.49 5.64 -5.43
N TYR A 12 -8.48 5.88 -4.56
CA TYR A 12 -8.28 6.50 -3.25
C TYR A 12 -7.38 5.65 -2.35
N ASP A 13 -7.60 4.34 -2.27
CA ASP A 13 -6.75 3.43 -1.50
C ASP A 13 -5.31 3.39 -2.04
N ALA A 14 -5.13 3.48 -3.36
CA ALA A 14 -3.81 3.61 -3.97
C ALA A 14 -3.12 4.92 -3.56
N VAL A 15 -3.84 6.04 -3.50
CA VAL A 15 -3.30 7.33 -3.04
C VAL A 15 -2.89 7.27 -1.57
N LEU A 16 -3.70 6.65 -0.70
CA LEU A 16 -3.35 6.45 0.71
C LEU A 16 -2.10 5.57 0.85
N THR A 17 -2.00 4.51 0.05
CA THR A 17 -0.81 3.64 0.03
C THR A 17 0.44 4.40 -0.40
N ASP A 18 0.35 5.20 -1.46
CA ASP A 18 1.47 6.02 -1.95
C ASP A 18 1.91 7.06 -0.90
N LEU A 19 0.98 7.65 -0.15
CA LEU A 19 1.29 8.55 0.96
C LEU A 19 2.08 7.84 2.07
N VAL A 20 1.68 6.63 2.45
CA VAL A 20 2.40 5.83 3.45
C VAL A 20 3.81 5.50 2.99
N ASP A 21 3.97 5.08 1.73
CA ASP A 21 5.25 4.69 1.16
C ASP A 21 6.21 5.89 1.07
N VAL A 22 5.70 7.07 0.69
CA VAL A 22 6.48 8.32 0.65
C VAL A 22 6.95 8.74 2.04
N LEU A 23 6.09 8.64 3.07
CA LEU A 23 6.44 9.00 4.44
C LEU A 23 7.38 8.00 5.10
N ASP A 24 7.21 6.70 4.85
CA ASP A 24 8.13 5.67 5.34
C ASP A 24 9.49 5.79 4.67
N GLY A 25 9.55 6.06 3.37
CA GLY A 25 10.79 6.22 2.62
C GLY A 25 11.65 7.42 3.06
N GLU A 26 11.06 8.39 3.75
CA GLU A 26 11.73 9.62 4.15
C GLU A 26 12.55 9.44 5.45
N PRO A 27 13.89 9.53 5.40
CA PRO A 27 14.73 9.36 6.58
C PRO A 27 14.45 10.42 7.66
N GLY A 28 13.98 11.62 7.26
CA GLY A 28 13.60 12.69 8.18
C GLY A 28 12.51 12.30 9.19
N PHE A 29 11.61 11.37 8.83
CA PHE A 29 10.56 10.87 9.72
C PHE A 29 10.86 9.49 10.33
N GLY A 30 12.06 8.95 10.13
CA GLY A 30 12.44 7.64 10.64
C GLY A 30 12.56 7.55 12.16
N ARG A 31 12.75 8.68 12.84
CA ARG A 31 12.91 8.74 14.31
C ARG A 31 11.57 8.91 15.01
N GLU A 32 11.42 8.28 16.18
CA GLU A 32 10.22 8.43 17.02
C GLU A 32 9.91 9.90 17.35
N SER A 33 10.93 10.71 17.65
CA SER A 33 10.78 12.15 17.91
C SER A 33 10.21 12.90 16.70
N ALA A 34 10.61 12.54 15.48
CA ALA A 34 10.10 13.15 14.27
C ALA A 34 8.63 12.74 14.00
N ARG A 35 8.28 11.48 14.28
CA ARG A 35 6.89 10.98 14.21
C ARG A 35 5.98 11.69 15.21
N ARG A 36 6.42 11.91 16.45
CA ARG A 36 5.68 12.70 17.45
C ARG A 36 5.49 14.15 17.02
N LEU A 37 6.55 14.80 16.53
CA LEU A 37 6.46 16.17 16.00
C LEU A 37 5.48 16.28 14.81
N LEU A 38 5.49 15.29 13.92
CA LEU A 38 4.53 15.21 12.82
C LEU A 38 3.10 15.09 13.35
N GLN A 39 2.84 14.17 14.27
CA GLN A 39 1.52 13.99 14.89
C GLN A 39 1.01 15.26 15.59
N ASP A 40 1.88 15.94 16.36
CA ASP A 40 1.54 17.19 17.03
C ASP A 40 1.22 18.31 16.03
N ARG A 41 1.97 18.38 14.92
CA ARG A 41 1.75 19.38 13.89
C ARG A 41 0.46 19.14 13.11
N ILE A 42 0.13 17.89 12.82
CA ILE A 42 -1.15 17.53 12.19
C ILE A 42 -2.31 17.90 13.13
N ALA A 43 -2.21 17.54 14.41
CA ALA A 43 -3.22 17.89 15.40
C ALA A 43 -3.43 19.41 15.50
N HIS A 44 -2.35 20.19 15.42
CA HIS A 44 -2.43 21.65 15.37
C HIS A 44 -3.19 22.18 14.14
N HIS A 45 -2.99 21.57 12.96
CA HIS A 45 -3.68 21.96 11.73
C HIS A 45 -5.15 21.51 11.68
N LEU A 46 -5.51 20.43 12.37
CA LEU A 46 -6.90 19.99 12.54
C LEU A 46 -7.71 20.89 13.47
N GLY A 47 -7.04 21.64 14.35
CA GLY A 47 -7.64 22.69 15.16
C GLY A 47 -7.32 22.59 16.65
N PRO A 48 -7.66 23.62 17.43
CA PRO A 48 -7.35 23.68 18.85
C PRO A 48 -8.07 22.58 19.63
N GLY A 49 -7.31 21.79 20.39
CA GLY A 49 -7.82 20.70 21.22
C GLY A 49 -7.94 19.35 20.51
N HIS A 50 -7.63 19.27 19.21
CA HIS A 50 -7.65 18.01 18.48
C HIS A 50 -6.51 17.08 18.96
N ARG A 51 -6.79 15.80 19.19
CA ARG A 51 -5.78 14.80 19.59
C ARG A 51 -5.88 13.55 18.74
N LEU A 52 -4.93 13.37 17.85
CA LEU A 52 -4.77 12.11 17.13
C LEU A 52 -4.26 11.04 18.09
N HIS A 53 -5.05 9.98 18.29
CA HIS A 53 -4.68 8.84 19.13
C HIS A 53 -4.26 7.67 18.25
N LEU A 54 -3.00 7.67 17.80
CA LEU A 54 -2.48 6.55 17.02
C LEU A 54 -2.08 5.41 17.94
N VAL A 55 -2.34 4.18 17.52
CA VAL A 55 -1.79 3.01 18.18
C VAL A 55 -0.27 3.06 18.01
N GLU A 56 0.48 2.86 19.10
CA GLU A 56 1.94 2.78 19.01
C GLU A 56 2.32 1.50 18.26
N HIS A 57 3.05 1.67 17.16
CA HIS A 57 3.58 0.58 16.37
C HIS A 57 5.11 0.67 16.36
N ASP A 58 5.76 -0.43 16.74
CA ASP A 58 7.22 -0.58 16.68
C ASP A 58 7.72 -0.55 15.23
N VAL A 59 6.88 -0.98 14.29
CA VAL A 59 7.17 -0.96 12.86
C VAL A 59 6.76 0.40 12.28
N ARG A 60 7.76 1.15 11.79
CA ARG A 60 7.60 2.48 11.21
C ARG A 60 6.51 2.55 10.13
N TYR A 61 6.50 1.60 9.22
CA TYR A 61 5.50 1.50 8.17
C TYR A 61 4.07 1.38 8.73
N GLN A 62 3.87 0.53 9.74
CA GLN A 62 2.55 0.33 10.34
C GLN A 62 2.06 1.59 11.05
N TRP A 63 2.98 2.34 11.65
CA TRP A 63 2.65 3.64 12.25
C TRP A 63 2.16 4.64 11.19
N PHE A 64 2.85 4.75 10.05
CA PHE A 64 2.42 5.64 8.96
C PHE A 64 1.13 5.17 8.30
N ALA A 65 0.93 3.87 8.13
CA ALA A 65 -0.33 3.32 7.65
C ALA A 65 -1.49 3.70 8.59
N ALA A 66 -1.34 3.44 9.89
CA ALA A 66 -2.36 3.81 10.87
C ALA A 66 -2.66 5.33 10.86
N LEU A 67 -1.64 6.17 10.66
CA LEU A 67 -1.81 7.62 10.53
C LEU A 67 -2.59 8.00 9.27
N VAL A 68 -2.12 7.59 8.09
CA VAL A 68 -2.66 8.03 6.81
C VAL A 68 -4.10 7.53 6.61
N TYR A 69 -4.36 6.26 6.92
CA TYR A 69 -5.71 5.70 6.80
C TYR A 69 -6.69 6.41 7.73
N ARG A 70 -6.29 6.69 8.98
CA ARG A 70 -7.13 7.45 9.91
C ARG A 70 -7.40 8.86 9.42
N LEU A 71 -6.39 9.55 8.88
CA LEU A 71 -6.56 10.89 8.33
C LEU A 71 -7.38 10.91 7.04
N GLY A 72 -7.42 9.79 6.31
CA GLY A 72 -8.29 9.59 5.15
C GLY A 72 -9.77 9.40 5.53
N GLU A 73 -10.07 9.01 6.77
CA GLU A 73 -11.44 8.93 7.30
C GLU A 73 -11.92 10.28 7.87
N GLU A 74 -11.01 11.21 8.14
CA GLU A 74 -11.29 12.50 8.76
C GLU A 74 -11.34 13.63 7.73
N SER A 75 -12.41 14.42 7.74
CA SER A 75 -12.54 15.58 6.86
C SER A 75 -11.39 16.57 7.08
N GLY A 76 -10.57 16.78 6.05
CA GLY A 76 -9.40 17.67 6.13
C GLY A 76 -8.16 17.04 6.77
N GLY A 77 -8.19 15.76 7.14
CA GLY A 77 -7.04 15.05 7.73
C GLY A 77 -5.83 14.98 6.80
N LEU A 78 -6.04 14.62 5.53
CA LEU A 78 -4.98 14.57 4.52
C LEU A 78 -4.44 15.97 4.20
N ALA A 79 -5.29 16.99 4.17
CA ALA A 79 -4.87 18.39 4.02
C ALA A 79 -3.99 18.86 5.21
N ALA A 80 -4.36 18.47 6.43
CA ALA A 80 -3.56 18.74 7.63
C ALA A 80 -2.21 18.02 7.59
N LEU A 81 -2.16 16.78 7.08
CA LEU A 81 -0.91 16.05 6.83
C LEU A 81 0.00 16.80 5.86
N GLY A 82 -0.53 17.23 4.71
CA GLY A 82 0.24 17.98 3.72
C GLY A 82 0.87 19.26 4.29
N ARG A 83 0.11 20.02 5.07
CA ARG A 83 0.61 21.22 5.77
C ARG A 83 1.67 20.88 6.82
N ALA A 84 1.45 19.84 7.60
CA ALA A 84 2.40 19.42 8.63
C ALA A 84 3.74 18.95 8.05
N VAL A 85 3.71 18.19 6.95
CA VAL A 85 4.93 17.76 6.24
C VAL A 85 5.68 18.98 5.67
N ASN A 86 4.95 19.91 5.04
CA ASN A 86 5.55 21.14 4.51
C ASN A 86 6.18 22.02 5.61
N ASP A 87 5.57 22.10 6.79
CA ASP A 87 6.13 22.86 7.92
C ASP A 87 7.42 22.27 8.47
N LEU A 88 7.53 20.93 8.48
CA LEU A 88 8.68 20.22 9.05
C LEU A 88 9.82 20.08 8.04
N GLN A 89 9.50 20.03 6.75
CA GLN A 89 10.46 19.91 5.66
C GLN A 89 10.09 20.86 4.51
N PRO A 90 10.24 22.19 4.70
CA PRO A 90 9.92 23.15 3.65
C PRO A 90 10.79 22.92 2.42
N ASP A 91 10.20 23.12 1.23
CA ASP A 91 10.85 22.96 -0.08
C ASP A 91 11.42 21.55 -0.35
N SER A 92 11.04 20.55 0.45
CA SER A 92 11.49 19.18 0.26
C SER A 92 10.72 18.49 -0.86
N ARG A 93 11.38 17.53 -1.51
CA ARG A 93 10.72 16.65 -2.49
C ARG A 93 9.54 15.90 -1.87
N VAL A 94 9.66 15.49 -0.60
CA VAL A 94 8.61 14.78 0.12
C VAL A 94 7.40 15.67 0.34
N ALA A 95 7.59 16.93 0.75
CA ALA A 95 6.50 17.89 0.88
C ALA A 95 5.76 18.12 -0.45
N ALA A 96 6.50 18.27 -1.56
CA ALA A 96 5.89 18.42 -2.88
C ALA A 96 5.09 17.20 -3.34
N VAL A 97 5.61 15.99 -3.10
CA VAL A 97 4.92 14.73 -3.45
C VAL A 97 3.68 14.51 -2.59
N VAL A 98 3.79 14.72 -1.27
CA VAL A 98 2.65 14.61 -0.35
C VAL A 98 1.56 15.62 -0.74
N ALA A 99 1.91 16.88 -1.02
CA ALA A 99 0.93 17.89 -1.44
C ALA A 99 0.18 17.48 -2.72
N ARG A 100 0.89 16.89 -3.69
CA ARG A 100 0.27 16.38 -4.93
C ARG A 100 -0.67 15.21 -4.67
N LEU A 101 -0.27 14.25 -3.83
CA LEU A 101 -1.09 13.09 -3.49
C LEU A 101 -2.33 13.50 -2.70
N VAL A 102 -2.19 14.45 -1.76
CA VAL A 102 -3.32 15.02 -1.01
C VAL A 102 -4.29 15.74 -1.94
N ALA A 103 -3.80 16.52 -2.92
CA ALA A 103 -4.66 17.16 -3.92
C ALA A 103 -5.42 16.12 -4.76
N ALA A 104 -4.75 15.04 -5.18
CA ALA A 104 -5.41 13.93 -5.89
C ALA A 104 -6.46 13.22 -5.04
N ALA A 105 -6.24 13.10 -3.73
CA ALA A 105 -7.22 12.56 -2.79
C ALA A 105 -8.45 13.47 -2.67
N ASP A 106 -8.27 14.79 -2.58
CA ASP A 106 -9.38 15.76 -2.52
C ASP A 106 -10.20 15.79 -3.82
N GLU A 107 -9.54 15.66 -4.99
CA GLU A 107 -10.21 15.60 -6.29
C GLU A 107 -11.14 14.38 -6.41
N GLY A 108 -10.75 13.20 -5.90
CA GLY A 108 -11.60 11.99 -5.88
C GLY A 108 -12.65 11.96 -4.76
N VAL A 109 -12.51 12.79 -3.72
CA VAL A 109 -13.42 12.88 -2.57
C VAL A 109 -14.50 13.95 -2.78
N GLY A 110 -14.19 15.01 -3.54
CA GLY A 110 -15.09 16.13 -3.84
C GLY A 110 -16.37 15.73 -4.59
N GLU A 111 -16.31 14.74 -5.49
CA GLU A 111 -17.49 14.21 -6.19
C GLU A 111 -18.34 13.32 -5.25
N ARG A 112 -17.70 12.53 -4.38
CA ARG A 112 -18.39 11.59 -3.49
C ARG A 112 -19.08 12.25 -2.30
N TRP A 113 -18.52 13.31 -1.70
CA TRP A 113 -19.14 13.97 -0.53
C TRP A 113 -20.30 14.90 -0.92
N ALA A 114 -20.29 15.44 -2.14
CA ALA A 114 -21.40 16.23 -2.67
C ALA A 114 -22.61 15.35 -3.07
N GLU A 115 -22.36 14.11 -3.52
CA GLU A 115 -23.41 13.16 -3.90
C GLU A 115 -23.99 12.37 -2.71
N ASP A 116 -23.17 12.04 -1.70
CA ASP A 116 -23.59 11.19 -0.57
C ASP A 116 -24.21 11.99 0.60
N HIS A 117 -24.02 13.33 0.66
CA HIS A 117 -24.49 14.17 1.80
C HIS A 117 -25.37 15.37 1.40
N GLY A 118 -26.09 15.27 0.28
CA GLY A 118 -27.18 16.19 -0.06
C GLY A 118 -28.34 16.13 0.94
N ALA A 119 -28.33 17.05 1.91
CA ALA A 119 -29.45 17.46 2.77
C ALA A 119 -30.12 16.39 3.66
N ALA A 120 -30.02 16.64 4.98
CA ALA A 120 -30.85 16.14 6.08
C ALA A 120 -30.67 14.66 6.51
N MET A 121 -30.16 14.49 7.74
CA MET A 121 -30.50 13.35 8.61
C MET A 121 -32.03 13.22 8.71
N PRO A 122 -32.65 12.02 8.75
CA PRO A 122 -32.48 11.13 9.92
C PRO A 122 -32.67 9.59 9.74
N ARG A 123 -32.22 8.90 10.80
CA ARG A 123 -32.70 7.65 11.45
C ARG A 123 -32.52 6.27 10.80
N VAL A 124 -31.65 5.52 11.48
CA VAL A 124 -31.63 4.07 11.75
C VAL A 124 -32.96 3.33 11.61
N THR A 125 -32.96 2.26 10.81
CA THR A 125 -33.60 0.97 11.13
C THR A 125 -32.78 -0.20 10.58
N ALA A 126 -32.62 -1.24 11.38
CA ALA A 126 -31.80 -2.43 11.14
C ALA A 126 -32.55 -3.59 10.48
N SER A 127 -31.78 -4.50 9.84
CA SER A 127 -31.95 -5.98 9.68
C SER A 127 -31.83 -6.47 8.21
N PRO A 128 -31.57 -7.78 7.94
CA PRO A 128 -30.44 -8.64 8.34
C PRO A 128 -29.89 -9.44 7.09
N PRO A 129 -29.00 -10.47 7.22
CA PRO A 129 -28.11 -10.92 6.14
C PRO A 129 -28.70 -12.04 5.26
N ALA A 130 -28.17 -12.19 4.03
CA ALA A 130 -28.38 -13.33 3.16
C ALA A 130 -27.05 -14.00 2.81
N ASP A 131 -27.01 -15.32 2.97
CA ASP A 131 -25.93 -16.25 2.65
C ASP A 131 -25.57 -16.32 1.15
N PRO A 132 -24.39 -16.89 0.80
CA PRO A 132 -23.76 -16.78 -0.51
C PRO A 132 -24.18 -17.89 -1.49
N PRO A 133 -24.01 -17.70 -2.81
CA PRO A 133 -23.98 -18.81 -3.74
C PRO A 133 -22.54 -19.29 -3.96
N SER A 134 -22.31 -20.54 -3.59
CA SER A 134 -21.20 -21.36 -4.06
C SER A 134 -21.38 -21.76 -5.54
N GLY A 135 -20.28 -21.70 -6.30
CA GLY A 135 -19.99 -22.69 -7.34
C GLY A 135 -19.88 -22.16 -8.77
N ARG A 136 -18.63 -22.01 -9.25
CA ARG A 136 -18.17 -22.78 -10.43
C ARG A 136 -16.65 -22.78 -10.57
N ALA A 137 -16.12 -24.00 -10.77
CA ALA A 137 -14.73 -24.29 -11.07
C ALA A 137 -14.35 -23.86 -12.49
N ALA A 138 -13.09 -23.43 -12.66
CA ALA A 138 -12.41 -23.38 -13.95
C ALA A 138 -10.91 -23.70 -13.79
N ALA A 139 -10.55 -24.87 -14.31
CA ALA A 139 -9.28 -25.27 -14.92
C ALA A 139 -7.99 -25.27 -14.09
N GLU A 140 -7.55 -26.48 -13.74
CA GLU A 140 -6.20 -26.86 -13.36
C GLU A 140 -5.18 -26.50 -14.46
N VAL A 141 -4.11 -25.81 -14.05
CA VAL A 141 -2.82 -25.77 -14.76
C VAL A 141 -1.74 -25.98 -13.69
N ASP A 142 -1.65 -27.17 -13.09
CA ASP A 142 -0.55 -27.48 -12.17
C ASP A 142 0.65 -28.03 -12.96
N GLY A 143 1.54 -27.12 -13.34
CA GLY A 143 2.93 -27.49 -13.62
C GLY A 143 3.71 -27.69 -12.32
N PRO A 144 4.85 -28.41 -12.34
CA PRO A 144 5.70 -28.53 -11.16
C PRO A 144 6.13 -27.13 -10.67
N PRO A 145 6.35 -26.95 -9.36
CA PRO A 145 6.77 -25.66 -8.80
C PRO A 145 8.05 -25.18 -9.48
N GLN A 146 8.03 -23.94 -9.98
CA GLN A 146 9.13 -23.39 -10.76
C GLN A 146 9.87 -22.32 -9.95
N PRO A 147 11.21 -22.43 -9.82
CA PRO A 147 12.03 -21.35 -9.28
C PRO A 147 12.12 -20.18 -10.26
N LEU A 148 12.40 -18.97 -9.76
CA LEU A 148 12.71 -17.80 -10.58
C LEU A 148 13.99 -18.02 -11.39
N ARG A 149 14.01 -17.55 -12.64
CA ARG A 149 15.19 -17.59 -13.50
C ARG A 149 16.24 -16.56 -13.03
N PRO A 150 17.54 -16.77 -13.33
CA PRO A 150 18.59 -15.82 -12.94
C PRO A 150 18.36 -14.38 -13.42
N VAL A 151 17.77 -14.21 -14.62
CA VAL A 151 17.40 -12.89 -15.14
C VAL A 151 16.26 -12.25 -14.34
N GLU A 152 15.28 -13.03 -13.89
CA GLU A 152 14.15 -12.56 -13.07
C GLU A 152 14.62 -12.17 -11.68
N ILE A 153 15.53 -12.94 -11.07
CA ILE A 153 16.15 -12.63 -9.79
C ILE A 153 16.89 -11.29 -9.86
N ARG A 154 17.69 -11.07 -10.91
CA ARG A 154 18.43 -9.81 -11.08
C ARG A 154 17.49 -8.61 -11.25
N GLU A 155 16.44 -8.76 -12.04
CA GLU A 155 15.46 -7.69 -12.24
C GLU A 155 14.65 -7.40 -10.99
N LEU A 156 14.24 -8.43 -10.23
CA LEU A 156 13.57 -8.24 -8.94
C LEU A 156 14.49 -7.57 -7.92
N ALA A 157 15.77 -7.96 -7.89
CA ALA A 157 16.79 -7.32 -7.06
C ALA A 157 16.99 -5.85 -7.43
N SER A 158 17.01 -5.52 -8.72
CA SER A 158 17.16 -4.15 -9.19
C SER A 158 15.92 -3.29 -8.94
N ALA A 159 14.72 -3.86 -9.09
CA ALA A 159 13.46 -3.13 -9.01
C ALA A 159 12.96 -2.95 -7.57
N PHE A 160 13.17 -3.95 -6.71
CA PHE A 160 12.63 -3.99 -5.35
C PHE A 160 13.71 -4.02 -4.26
N GLY A 161 14.98 -4.23 -4.62
CA GLY A 161 16.08 -4.33 -3.66
C GLY A 161 15.89 -5.47 -2.67
N GLN A 162 16.25 -5.22 -1.42
CA GLN A 162 16.05 -6.06 -0.25
C GLN A 162 15.46 -5.21 0.87
N GLY A 163 14.69 -5.79 1.80
CA GLY A 163 14.09 -5.02 2.90
C GLY A 163 12.57 -5.02 2.92
N GLY A 164 12.01 -4.04 3.63
CA GLY A 164 10.57 -3.94 3.87
C GLY A 164 9.73 -3.91 2.59
N GLY A 165 10.19 -3.19 1.56
CA GLY A 165 9.51 -3.13 0.26
C GLY A 165 9.44 -4.47 -0.46
N ALA A 166 10.57 -5.21 -0.53
CA ALA A 166 10.62 -6.55 -1.10
C ALA A 166 9.76 -7.54 -0.29
N ARG A 167 9.81 -7.45 1.04
CA ARG A 167 8.97 -8.27 1.95
C ARG A 167 7.48 -8.02 1.71
N ARG A 168 7.07 -6.75 1.65
CA ARG A 168 5.66 -6.38 1.45
C ARG A 168 5.17 -6.79 0.08
N PHE A 169 5.97 -6.57 -0.96
CA PHE A 169 5.69 -7.09 -2.30
C PHE A 169 5.49 -8.62 -2.31
N LEU A 170 6.31 -9.38 -1.57
CA LEU A 170 6.15 -10.83 -1.50
C LEU A 170 4.87 -11.24 -0.78
N VAL A 171 4.49 -10.54 0.30
CA VAL A 171 3.20 -10.74 0.98
C VAL A 171 2.03 -10.44 0.03
N ASP A 172 2.07 -9.32 -0.71
CA ASP A 172 1.07 -8.98 -1.73
C ASP A 172 0.96 -10.06 -2.81
N ALA A 173 2.10 -10.67 -3.18
CA ALA A 173 2.15 -11.78 -4.13
C ALA A 173 1.65 -13.11 -3.53
N GLY A 174 1.29 -13.14 -2.24
CA GLY A 174 0.76 -14.30 -1.52
C GLY A 174 1.80 -15.16 -0.81
N VAL A 175 3.04 -14.68 -0.65
CA VAL A 175 4.09 -15.38 0.10
C VAL A 175 3.87 -15.17 1.61
N PRO A 176 3.82 -16.23 2.43
CA PRO A 176 3.61 -16.09 3.86
C PRO A 176 4.77 -15.32 4.52
N ALA A 177 4.45 -14.31 5.34
CA ALA A 177 5.45 -13.44 5.96
C ALA A 177 6.47 -14.18 6.84
N GLU A 178 6.10 -15.32 7.43
CA GLU A 178 6.99 -16.19 8.23
C GLU A 178 8.02 -16.94 7.37
N ARG A 179 7.74 -17.07 6.07
CA ARG A 179 8.55 -17.85 5.12
C ARG A 179 9.41 -16.95 4.24
N ILE A 180 9.34 -15.63 4.43
CA ILE A 180 10.18 -14.67 3.71
C ILE A 180 11.56 -14.60 4.39
N PRO A 181 12.65 -14.73 3.62
CA PRO A 181 14.01 -14.57 4.11
C PRO A 181 14.23 -13.29 4.92
N PRO A 182 15.21 -13.29 5.84
CA PRO A 182 15.61 -12.06 6.52
C PRO A 182 16.21 -11.07 5.51
N SER A 183 16.08 -9.77 5.80
CA SER A 183 16.45 -8.70 4.86
C SER A 183 17.83 -8.09 5.08
N ASP A 184 18.63 -8.71 5.96
CA ASP A 184 20.01 -8.35 6.28
C ASP A 184 21.03 -8.86 5.26
N ILE A 185 20.61 -9.74 4.36
CA ILE A 185 21.38 -10.21 3.20
C ILE A 185 21.22 -9.28 1.99
N ASP A 186 22.15 -9.34 1.03
CA ASP A 186 22.07 -8.55 -0.20
C ASP A 186 20.88 -8.95 -1.08
N ALA A 187 20.41 -8.03 -1.95
CA ALA A 187 19.27 -8.26 -2.83
C ALA A 187 19.39 -9.53 -3.68
N ALA A 188 20.55 -9.78 -4.29
CA ALA A 188 20.69 -10.93 -5.18
C ALA A 188 20.53 -12.24 -4.40
N THR A 189 21.13 -12.33 -3.21
CA THR A 189 20.99 -13.48 -2.30
C THR A 189 19.56 -13.62 -1.78
N PHE A 190 18.92 -12.52 -1.38
CA PHE A 190 17.52 -12.51 -0.95
C PHE A 190 16.58 -13.10 -2.02
N TRP A 191 16.68 -12.61 -3.26
CA TRP A 191 15.83 -13.09 -4.36
C TRP A 191 16.18 -14.51 -4.81
N ALA A 192 17.43 -14.97 -4.62
CA ALA A 192 17.81 -16.35 -4.83
C ALA A 192 17.18 -17.30 -3.79
N GLU A 193 17.11 -16.89 -2.52
CA GLU A 193 16.42 -17.67 -1.48
C GLU A 193 14.91 -17.73 -1.71
N VAL A 194 14.30 -16.60 -2.08
CA VAL A 194 12.89 -16.57 -2.51
C VAL A 194 12.67 -17.50 -3.69
N SER A 195 13.56 -17.48 -4.69
CA SER A 195 13.49 -18.38 -5.84
C SER A 195 13.51 -19.86 -5.42
N ALA A 196 14.41 -20.23 -4.50
CA ALA A 196 14.50 -21.59 -3.97
C ALA A 196 13.20 -22.00 -3.27
N LEU A 197 12.64 -21.12 -2.44
CA LEU A 197 11.36 -21.36 -1.75
C LEU A 197 10.20 -21.57 -2.71
N LEU A 198 10.11 -20.77 -3.78
CA LEU A 198 9.09 -20.94 -4.82
C LEU A 198 9.30 -22.25 -5.59
N GLY A 199 10.54 -22.64 -5.86
CA GLY A 199 10.90 -23.93 -6.45
C GLY A 199 10.56 -25.13 -5.56
N HIS A 200 10.54 -24.94 -4.24
CA HIS A 200 10.07 -25.93 -3.27
C HIS A 200 8.54 -25.94 -3.09
N GLY A 201 7.80 -25.14 -3.86
CA GLY A 201 6.34 -25.13 -3.83
C GLY A 201 5.75 -24.34 -2.66
N LEU A 202 6.48 -23.35 -2.12
CA LEU A 202 5.97 -22.45 -1.08
C LEU A 202 4.63 -21.81 -1.48
N LEU A 203 4.45 -21.55 -2.78
CA LEU A 203 3.24 -20.96 -3.33
C LEU A 203 2.86 -21.67 -4.64
N ARG A 204 1.58 -22.03 -4.79
CA ARG A 204 1.04 -22.54 -6.06
C ARG A 204 1.20 -21.47 -7.13
N ASP A 205 1.75 -21.84 -8.28
CA ASP A 205 2.13 -20.92 -9.36
C ASP A 205 3.04 -19.76 -8.89
N GLY A 206 3.86 -20.01 -7.87
CA GLY A 206 4.55 -18.96 -7.12
C GLY A 206 5.38 -18.01 -7.97
N ARG A 207 6.18 -18.55 -8.90
CA ARG A 207 6.92 -17.74 -9.88
C ARG A 207 6.00 -16.86 -10.72
N ARG A 208 4.89 -17.39 -11.23
CA ARG A 208 3.96 -16.64 -12.08
C ARG A 208 3.29 -15.52 -11.29
N ARG A 209 2.88 -15.79 -10.05
CA ARG A 209 2.27 -14.79 -9.14
C ARG A 209 3.23 -13.65 -8.83
N VAL A 210 4.47 -13.97 -8.48
CA VAL A 210 5.51 -12.97 -8.21
C VAL A 210 5.78 -12.11 -9.45
N LEU A 211 5.93 -12.72 -10.63
CA LEU A 211 6.14 -11.96 -11.87
C LEU A 211 4.91 -11.14 -12.30
N ALA A 212 3.69 -11.64 -12.06
CA ALA A 212 2.46 -10.89 -12.34
C ALA A 212 2.36 -9.64 -11.47
N ALA A 213 2.62 -9.77 -10.17
CA ALA A 213 2.67 -8.66 -9.23
C ALA A 213 3.77 -7.66 -9.60
N ALA A 214 4.94 -8.15 -10.04
CA ALA A 214 6.03 -7.30 -10.51
C ALA A 214 5.66 -6.56 -11.80
N ALA A 215 5.00 -7.22 -12.75
CA ALA A 215 4.55 -6.64 -14.00
C ALA A 215 3.45 -5.58 -13.82
N PHE A 216 2.67 -5.70 -12.74
CA PHE A 216 1.69 -4.68 -12.37
C PHE A 216 2.37 -3.39 -11.91
N ARG A 217 3.43 -3.49 -11.08
CA ARG A 217 4.20 -2.33 -10.60
C ARG A 217 5.20 -1.78 -11.63
N PHE A 218 5.73 -2.62 -12.51
CA PHE A 218 6.70 -2.26 -13.55
C PHE A 218 6.23 -2.76 -14.92
N PRO A 219 5.22 -2.11 -15.53
CA PRO A 219 4.59 -2.59 -16.76
C PRO A 219 5.49 -2.48 -18.01
N ALA A 220 6.53 -1.66 -17.97
CA ALA A 220 7.50 -1.51 -19.05
C ALA A 220 8.67 -2.52 -18.98
N ASN A 221 8.75 -3.37 -17.93
CA ASN A 221 9.82 -4.35 -17.81
C ASN A 221 9.41 -5.68 -18.47
N ASP A 222 10.03 -5.98 -19.60
CA ASP A 222 9.76 -7.18 -20.41
C ASP A 222 10.07 -8.49 -19.67
N VAL A 223 10.96 -8.47 -18.67
CA VAL A 223 11.30 -9.65 -17.88
C VAL A 223 10.12 -10.05 -16.98
N PHE A 224 9.34 -9.08 -16.49
CA PHE A 224 8.14 -9.35 -15.69
C PHE A 224 6.92 -9.70 -16.54
N ALA A 225 6.91 -9.34 -17.83
CA ALA A 225 5.80 -9.63 -18.74
C ALA A 225 5.49 -11.14 -18.84
N ALA A 226 6.45 -12.02 -18.55
CA ALA A 226 6.27 -13.47 -18.45
C ALA A 226 5.23 -13.91 -17.38
N GLY A 227 4.90 -13.05 -16.41
CA GLY A 227 3.89 -13.30 -15.38
C GLY A 227 2.47 -12.84 -15.75
N ARG A 228 2.28 -12.08 -16.83
CA ARG A 228 0.94 -11.56 -17.17
C ARG A 228 -0.02 -12.72 -17.49
N PRO A 229 -1.26 -12.69 -16.98
CA PRO A 229 -2.29 -13.60 -17.46
C PRO A 229 -2.48 -13.34 -18.97
N ARG A 230 -2.39 -14.41 -19.76
CA ARG A 230 -2.80 -14.39 -21.17
C ARG A 230 -4.31 -14.38 -21.29
#